data_AF-A0A538LL16-F1
#
_entry.id   AF-A0A538LL16-F1
#
_cell.length_a   1.000
_cell.length_b   1.000
_cell.length_c   1.000
_cell.angle_alpha   90.00
_cell.angle_beta   90.00
_cell.angle_gamma   90.00
#
_symmetry.space_group_name_H-M   'P 1'
#
loop_
_entity.id
_entity.type
_entity.pdbx_description
1 polymer ?
#
loop_
_entity_poly.entity_id
_entity_poly.type
_entity_poly.pdbx_seq_one_letter_code
_entity_poly.pdbx_strand_id
1 'polypeptide(L)'
;MTATQVEIAGIGIHPFGRFEGRTVTELGVAAVRASLAEAGLGRGGFQAAFCGTAYGGVAAGHKVLDALGMTGTPIFDVEAGCASGAAALILAADAIRAGQHDAALVYGIEKMPKGIIRSSFFEPWREEAGLAATPSYFALRAQRLMHESGVTLDHLARVVVKNRRNGVGNPAAMLRREVTAADVLASRVVCEPLRLWMLCSPNEGAAAVVLRRSVASSEPTVKVAAAVLRSHLPGNVLSEATPMSGRVDDSIPAPTTLAATSAYETAGLGPSDSCSRTRSSGSVPGVTQARPSRTGRRR
;
A
#
# COMPACT_ATOMS: atom_id res chain seq x y z
N MET A 1 26.49 -10.85 -16.05
CA MET A 1 26.48 -9.75 -15.05
C MET A 1 25.51 -10.14 -13.96
N THR A 2 25.93 -10.13 -12.69
CA THR A 2 25.01 -10.36 -11.57
C THR A 2 24.00 -9.22 -11.53
N ALA A 3 22.70 -9.53 -11.42
CA ALA A 3 21.67 -8.51 -11.37
C ALA A 3 21.91 -7.57 -10.16
N THR A 4 21.88 -6.26 -10.39
CA THR A 4 22.03 -5.24 -9.35
C THR A 4 20.95 -5.43 -8.29
N GLN A 5 21.35 -5.77 -7.06
CA GLN A 5 20.42 -5.89 -5.95
C GLN A 5 20.10 -4.51 -5.39
N VAL A 6 18.83 -4.28 -5.07
CA VAL A 6 18.34 -3.03 -4.45
C VAL A 6 17.98 -3.32 -3.01
N GLU A 7 18.45 -2.49 -2.08
CA GLU A 7 18.11 -2.59 -0.67
C GLU A 7 17.40 -1.33 -0.16
N ILE A 8 16.58 -1.51 0.87
CA ILE A 8 15.96 -0.42 1.63
C ILE A 8 16.95 -0.02 2.72
N ALA A 9 17.55 1.16 2.58
CA ALA A 9 18.57 1.66 3.50
C ALA A 9 18.00 2.43 4.69
N GLY A 10 16.80 2.98 4.57
CA GLY A 10 16.15 3.71 5.64
C GLY A 10 14.66 3.89 5.38
N ILE A 11 13.88 4.00 6.45
CA ILE A 11 12.43 4.16 6.43
C ILE A 11 12.03 5.37 7.27
N GLY A 12 10.95 6.02 6.87
CA GLY A 12 10.43 7.17 7.58
C GLY A 12 8.93 7.18 7.47
N ILE A 13 8.24 7.33 8.59
CA ILE A 13 6.77 7.32 8.61
C ILE A 13 6.33 8.49 9.49
N HIS A 14 5.56 9.40 8.89
CA HIS A 14 4.68 10.26 9.65
C HIS A 14 3.42 9.48 10.02
N PRO A 15 2.93 9.52 11.27
CA PRO A 15 1.71 8.81 11.65
C PRO A 15 0.54 9.11 10.71
N PHE A 16 -0.29 8.10 10.44
CA PHE A 16 -1.51 8.29 9.66
C PHE A 16 -2.65 8.70 10.58
N GLY A 17 -3.40 9.73 10.19
CA GLY A 17 -4.45 10.27 11.05
C GLY A 17 -5.08 11.53 10.49
N ARG A 18 -5.34 12.49 11.38
CA ARG A 18 -5.90 13.81 11.09
C ARG A 18 -5.04 14.86 11.76
N PHE A 19 -4.53 15.81 10.98
CA PHE A 19 -3.55 16.79 11.43
C PHE A 19 -4.01 18.19 11.00
N GLU A 20 -4.89 18.78 11.81
CA GLU A 20 -5.36 20.15 11.62
C GLU A 20 -4.19 21.13 11.78
N GLY A 21 -4.17 22.18 10.97
CA GLY A 21 -3.08 23.17 10.95
C GLY A 21 -1.76 22.69 10.33
N ARG A 22 -1.62 21.40 9.99
CA ARG A 22 -0.44 20.86 9.30
C ARG A 22 -0.68 20.74 7.80
N THR A 23 0.26 21.24 7.01
CA THR A 23 0.30 21.09 5.56
C THR A 23 0.76 19.68 5.17
N VAL A 24 0.39 19.20 3.98
CA VAL A 24 0.88 17.93 3.43
C VAL A 24 2.41 17.92 3.30
N THR A 25 3.00 19.08 3.01
CA THR A 25 4.44 19.31 2.94
C THR A 25 5.13 19.01 4.26
N GLU A 26 4.60 19.51 5.39
CA GLU A 26 5.17 19.22 6.73
C GLU A 26 5.14 17.73 7.06
N LEU A 27 4.07 17.00 6.67
CA LEU A 27 3.99 15.56 6.88
C LEU A 27 5.08 14.84 6.06
N GLY A 28 5.24 15.22 4.79
CA GLY A 28 6.28 14.72 3.90
C GLY A 28 7.70 14.98 4.42
N VAL A 29 7.97 16.21 4.89
CA VAL A 29 9.25 16.60 5.48
C VAL A 29 9.62 15.72 6.66
N ALA A 30 8.66 15.41 7.54
CA ALA A 30 8.89 14.54 8.69
C ALA A 30 9.29 13.11 8.24
N ALA A 31 8.56 12.53 7.28
CA ALA A 31 8.86 11.20 6.77
C ALA A 31 10.21 11.15 6.04
N VAL A 32 10.48 12.08 5.13
CA VAL A 32 11.74 12.15 4.37
C VAL A 32 12.94 12.35 5.27
N ARG A 33 12.83 13.22 6.28
CA ARG A 33 13.93 13.44 7.24
C ARG A 33 14.25 12.18 8.03
N ALA A 34 13.23 11.46 8.49
CA ALA A 34 13.41 10.21 9.22
C ALA A 34 14.08 9.13 8.34
N SER A 35 13.64 8.95 7.09
CA SER A 35 14.22 7.94 6.20
C SER A 35 15.67 8.22 5.83
N LEU A 36 16.02 9.49 5.58
CA LEU A 36 17.40 9.89 5.28
C LEU A 36 18.31 9.74 6.51
N ALA A 37 17.81 10.08 7.70
CA ALA A 37 18.55 9.91 8.95
C ALA A 37 18.85 8.43 9.22
N GLU A 38 17.88 7.53 9.06
CA GLU A 38 18.09 6.09 9.22
C GLU A 38 19.04 5.52 8.16
N ALA A 39 18.96 6.00 6.92
CA ALA A 39 19.87 5.60 5.86
C ALA A 39 21.32 6.11 6.03
N GLY A 40 21.57 7.00 7.00
CA GLY A 40 22.86 7.66 7.17
C GLY A 40 23.21 8.59 6.00
N LEU A 41 22.21 9.08 5.27
CA LEU A 41 22.41 9.97 4.13
C LEU A 41 22.18 11.43 4.54
N GLY A 42 23.20 12.26 4.32
CA GLY A 42 23.10 13.71 4.47
C GLY A 42 22.25 14.36 3.38
N ARG A 43 22.23 15.69 3.38
CA ARG A 43 21.62 16.47 2.28
C ARG A 43 22.31 16.08 0.96
N GLY A 44 21.54 15.61 -0.02
CA GLY A 44 22.05 15.23 -1.34
C GLY A 44 22.63 13.81 -1.44
N GLY A 45 22.37 12.92 -0.48
CA GLY A 45 22.82 11.52 -0.55
C GLY A 45 22.07 10.63 -1.56
N PHE A 46 21.22 11.19 -2.41
CA PHE A 46 20.43 10.48 -3.43
C PHE A 46 20.49 11.24 -4.76
N GLN A 47 20.40 10.51 -5.88
CA GLN A 47 20.51 11.07 -7.22
C GLN A 47 19.15 11.40 -7.85
N ALA A 48 18.05 10.84 -7.35
CA ALA A 48 16.70 11.13 -7.80
C ALA A 48 15.66 10.90 -6.69
N ALA A 49 14.52 11.58 -6.80
CA ALA A 49 13.40 11.45 -5.89
C ALA A 49 12.11 11.09 -6.64
N PHE A 50 11.32 10.17 -6.07
CA PHE A 50 10.05 9.71 -6.61
C PHE A 50 8.96 9.88 -5.55
N CYS A 51 8.01 10.76 -5.81
CA CYS A 51 6.91 11.11 -4.92
C CYS A 51 5.59 10.50 -5.41
N GLY A 52 5.03 9.54 -4.68
CA GLY A 52 3.70 9.01 -4.93
C GLY A 52 2.61 9.88 -4.31
N THR A 53 1.72 10.43 -5.13
CA THR A 53 0.60 11.28 -4.66
C THR A 53 -0.54 11.25 -5.67
N ALA A 54 -1.79 11.21 -5.19
CA ALA A 54 -2.96 11.31 -6.06
C ALA A 54 -3.65 12.69 -5.94
N TYR A 55 -3.73 13.24 -4.72
CA TYR A 55 -4.47 14.49 -4.47
C TYR A 55 -3.62 15.62 -3.87
N GLY A 56 -2.30 15.46 -3.77
CA GLY A 56 -1.38 16.50 -3.28
C GLY A 56 -1.24 17.74 -4.18
N GLY A 57 -1.76 17.68 -5.41
CA GLY A 57 -1.71 18.77 -6.39
C GLY A 57 -0.42 18.82 -7.20
N VAL A 58 -0.29 19.86 -8.03
CA VAL A 58 0.87 20.04 -8.93
C VAL A 58 2.16 20.22 -8.12
N ALA A 59 3.20 19.49 -8.51
CA ALA A 59 4.54 19.57 -7.94
C ALA A 59 4.58 19.35 -6.41
N ALA A 60 3.73 18.45 -5.90
CA ALA A 60 3.58 18.26 -4.45
C ALA A 60 4.87 17.71 -3.81
N GLY A 61 5.55 16.77 -4.48
CA GLY A 61 6.84 16.26 -4.02
C GLY A 61 7.93 17.34 -4.03
N HIS A 62 7.94 18.18 -5.07
CA HIS A 62 8.90 19.30 -5.16
C HIS A 62 8.84 20.21 -3.94
N LYS A 63 7.63 20.55 -3.46
CA LYS A 63 7.45 21.37 -2.25
C LYS A 63 8.09 20.75 -1.00
N VAL A 64 8.04 19.42 -0.86
CA VAL A 64 8.64 18.71 0.28
C VAL A 64 10.16 18.86 0.27
N LEU A 65 10.78 18.67 -0.90
CA LEU A 65 12.24 18.75 -1.02
C LEU A 65 12.75 20.20 -1.02
N ASP A 66 11.98 21.14 -1.57
CA ASP A 66 12.24 22.57 -1.49
C ASP A 66 12.29 23.05 -0.03
N ALA A 67 11.32 22.63 0.80
CA ALA A 67 11.29 22.92 2.24
C ALA A 67 12.51 22.34 3.01
N LEU A 68 13.20 21.36 2.44
CA LEU A 68 14.44 20.79 2.98
C LEU A 68 15.71 21.40 2.37
N GLY A 69 15.59 22.29 1.39
CA GLY A 69 16.70 22.79 0.58
C GLY A 69 17.40 21.68 -0.20
N MET A 70 16.68 20.65 -0.62
CA MET A 70 17.16 19.49 -1.37
C MET A 70 16.73 19.59 -2.84
N THR A 71 17.08 20.71 -3.48
CA THR A 71 16.74 21.05 -4.86
C THR A 71 17.89 20.70 -5.82
N GLY A 72 17.60 20.60 -7.12
CA GLY A 72 18.61 20.36 -8.17
C GLY A 72 18.78 18.89 -8.58
N THR A 73 18.22 17.95 -7.80
CA THR A 73 18.05 16.56 -8.23
C THR A 73 16.73 16.40 -9.01
N PRO A 74 16.64 15.43 -9.94
CA PRO A 74 15.37 15.05 -10.56
C PRO A 74 14.33 14.64 -9.51
N ILE A 75 13.13 15.21 -9.60
CA ILE A 75 11.98 14.91 -8.73
C ILE A 75 10.79 14.55 -9.62
N PHE A 76 10.30 13.33 -9.48
CA PHE A 76 9.18 12.78 -10.22
C PHE A 76 7.97 12.67 -9.30
N ASP A 77 6.89 13.40 -9.60
CA ASP A 77 5.58 13.13 -9.02
C ASP A 77 4.90 12.01 -9.83
N VAL A 78 4.51 10.94 -9.16
CA VAL A 78 3.99 9.69 -9.73
C VAL A 78 2.56 9.48 -9.25
N GLU A 79 1.66 9.29 -10.20
CA GLU A 79 0.24 9.02 -9.97
C GLU A 79 -0.14 7.67 -10.58
N ALA A 80 -0.76 6.81 -9.76
CA ALA A 80 -1.30 5.50 -10.14
C ALA A 80 -2.44 5.11 -9.17
N GLY A 81 -3.30 6.06 -8.84
CA GLY A 81 -4.34 5.97 -7.82
C GLY A 81 -3.78 5.57 -6.47
N CYS A 82 -4.46 4.64 -5.79
CA CYS A 82 -4.00 4.09 -4.51
C CYS A 82 -2.64 3.36 -4.58
N ALA A 83 -2.15 3.04 -5.79
CA ALA A 83 -0.86 2.37 -5.99
C ALA A 83 0.31 3.35 -6.23
N SER A 84 0.08 4.67 -6.19
CA SER A 84 1.09 5.70 -6.49
C SER A 84 2.42 5.50 -5.73
N GLY A 85 2.36 5.19 -4.43
CA GLY A 85 3.58 4.92 -3.64
C GLY A 85 4.34 3.67 -4.09
N ALA A 86 3.63 2.61 -4.50
CA ALA A 86 4.26 1.40 -5.03
C ALA A 86 4.84 1.64 -6.44
N ALA A 87 4.14 2.42 -7.28
CA ALA A 87 4.64 2.82 -8.59
C ALA A 87 5.93 3.65 -8.47
N ALA A 88 5.98 4.61 -7.55
CA ALA A 88 7.18 5.38 -7.24
C ALA A 88 8.34 4.48 -6.78
N LEU A 89 8.07 3.48 -5.94
CA LEU A 89 9.07 2.50 -5.50
C LEU A 89 9.61 1.65 -6.66
N ILE A 90 8.74 1.19 -7.55
CA ILE A 90 9.11 0.38 -8.73
C ILE A 90 10.04 1.20 -9.64
N LEU A 91 9.63 2.42 -10.01
CA LEU A 91 10.43 3.30 -10.86
C LEU A 91 11.82 3.58 -10.27
N ALA A 92 11.89 3.85 -8.96
CA ALA A 92 13.16 4.07 -8.27
C ALA A 92 14.04 2.81 -8.24
N ALA A 93 13.46 1.65 -7.93
CA ALA A 93 14.19 0.39 -7.90
C ALA A 93 14.72 0.02 -9.28
N ASP A 94 13.93 0.24 -10.34
CA ASP A 94 14.31 -0.07 -11.70
C ASP A 94 15.39 0.88 -12.23
N ALA A 95 15.33 2.17 -11.88
CA ALA A 95 16.41 3.12 -12.18
C ALA A 95 17.75 2.72 -11.52
N ILE A 96 17.71 2.21 -10.29
CA ILE A 96 18.91 1.66 -9.63
C ILE A 96 19.39 0.39 -10.33
N ARG A 97 18.47 -0.52 -10.67
CA ARG A 97 18.82 -1.77 -11.38
C ARG A 97 19.43 -1.51 -12.75
N ALA A 98 18.95 -0.49 -13.45
CA ALA A 98 19.47 -0.02 -14.74
C ALA A 98 20.82 0.71 -14.62
N GLY A 99 21.34 0.93 -13.40
CA GLY A 99 22.61 1.62 -13.17
C GLY A 99 22.53 3.14 -13.36
N GLN A 100 21.33 3.71 -13.46
CA GLN A 100 21.14 5.16 -13.60
C GLN A 100 21.43 5.88 -12.28
N HIS A 101 21.13 5.23 -11.16
CA HIS A 101 21.33 5.75 -9.81
C HIS A 101 21.93 4.69 -8.88
N ASP A 102 22.74 5.12 -7.92
CA ASP A 102 23.21 4.33 -6.79
C ASP A 102 22.26 4.45 -5.59
N ALA A 103 21.60 5.59 -5.42
CA ALA A 103 20.62 5.82 -4.37
C ALA A 103 19.47 6.71 -4.86
N ALA A 104 18.24 6.37 -4.45
CA ALA A 104 17.03 7.09 -4.77
C ALA A 104 16.14 7.25 -3.53
N LEU A 105 15.52 8.41 -3.40
CA LEU A 105 14.53 8.70 -2.36
C LEU A 105 13.13 8.41 -2.92
N VAL A 106 12.34 7.63 -2.20
CA VAL A 106 10.93 7.37 -2.52
C VAL A 106 10.09 7.84 -1.36
N TYR A 107 9.03 8.58 -1.63
CA TYR A 107 8.09 8.98 -0.59
C TYR A 107 6.69 9.09 -1.14
N GLY A 108 5.69 8.92 -0.26
CA GLY A 108 4.30 9.11 -0.59
C GLY A 108 3.68 10.05 0.44
N ILE A 109 2.85 10.97 -0.04
CA ILE A 109 2.20 11.98 0.79
C ILE A 109 0.73 12.08 0.39
N GLU A 110 -0.15 12.26 1.37
CA GLU A 110 -1.54 12.54 1.09
C GLU A 110 -2.20 13.33 2.21
N LYS A 111 -3.12 14.23 1.85
CA LYS A 111 -3.96 14.95 2.81
C LYS A 111 -5.42 14.91 2.37
N MET A 112 -6.06 13.77 2.57
CA MET A 112 -7.41 13.53 2.09
C MET A 112 -8.47 14.31 2.89
N PRO A 113 -9.52 14.84 2.27
CA PRO A 113 -10.69 15.35 2.99
C PRO A 113 -11.43 14.25 3.77
N LYS A 114 -12.41 14.64 4.59
CA LYS A 114 -13.34 13.70 5.23
C LYS A 114 -14.42 13.29 4.22
N GLY A 115 -14.94 12.06 4.35
CA GLY A 115 -16.04 11.56 3.53
C GLY A 115 -15.58 10.71 2.35
N ILE A 116 -16.47 10.54 1.37
CA ILE A 116 -16.18 9.76 0.17
C ILE A 116 -15.17 10.53 -0.69
N ILE A 117 -14.14 9.83 -1.14
CA ILE A 117 -13.11 10.39 -2.02
C ILE A 117 -13.74 10.56 -3.41
N ARG A 118 -13.77 11.80 -3.90
CA ARG A 118 -14.17 12.07 -5.29
C ARG A 118 -13.09 11.54 -6.21
N SER A 119 -13.50 10.76 -7.21
CA SER A 119 -12.60 10.14 -8.16
C SER A 119 -12.66 10.90 -9.47
N SER A 120 -11.51 11.41 -9.93
CA SER A 120 -11.38 11.97 -11.29
C SER A 120 -11.38 10.89 -12.39
N PHE A 121 -11.38 9.62 -12.01
CA PHE A 121 -11.41 8.49 -12.95
C PHE A 121 -12.77 8.32 -13.64
N PHE A 122 -13.85 8.86 -13.08
CA PHE A 122 -15.19 8.71 -13.63
C PHE A 122 -15.72 10.03 -14.17
N GLU A 123 -16.43 9.96 -15.29
CA GLU A 123 -17.19 11.08 -15.85
C GLU A 123 -18.15 11.69 -14.80
N PRO A 124 -18.31 13.02 -14.74
CA PRO A 124 -19.12 13.69 -13.71
C PRO A 124 -20.55 13.16 -13.58
N TRP A 125 -21.21 12.85 -14.69
CA TRP A 125 -22.57 12.30 -14.70
C TRP A 125 -22.69 10.96 -13.98
N ARG A 126 -21.60 10.16 -13.93
CA ARG A 126 -21.58 8.88 -13.20
C ARG A 126 -21.53 9.12 -11.69
N GLU A 127 -20.85 10.16 -11.24
CA GLU A 127 -20.89 10.59 -9.84
C GLU A 127 -22.29 11.09 -9.48
N GLU A 128 -22.87 11.96 -10.30
CA GLU A 128 -24.23 12.50 -10.10
C GLU A 128 -25.31 11.41 -10.08
N ALA A 129 -25.17 10.39 -10.92
CA ALA A 129 -26.06 9.23 -10.95
C ALA A 129 -25.79 8.18 -9.84
N GLY A 130 -24.77 8.40 -8.98
CA GLY A 130 -24.40 7.48 -7.90
C GLY A 130 -23.67 6.21 -8.36
N LEU A 131 -23.20 6.15 -9.60
CA LEU A 131 -22.55 5.00 -10.23
C LEU A 131 -21.02 4.98 -10.03
N ALA A 132 -20.45 6.04 -9.46
CA ALA A 132 -19.01 6.24 -9.28
C ALA A 132 -18.55 6.12 -7.81
N ALA A 133 -19.44 5.78 -6.88
CA ALA A 133 -19.08 5.65 -5.48
C ALA A 133 -18.14 4.46 -5.26
N THR A 134 -16.84 4.70 -5.01
CA THR A 134 -15.84 3.63 -4.87
C THR A 134 -16.24 2.46 -3.95
N PRO A 135 -16.94 2.66 -2.81
CA PRO A 135 -17.39 1.54 -1.98
C PRO A 135 -18.41 0.61 -2.65
N SER A 136 -19.25 1.10 -3.58
CA SER A 136 -20.26 0.28 -4.26
C SER A 136 -19.61 -0.82 -5.09
N TYR A 137 -18.50 -0.52 -5.76
CA TYR A 137 -17.69 -1.50 -6.49
C TYR A 137 -17.24 -2.66 -5.59
N PHE A 138 -16.68 -2.36 -4.42
CA PHE A 138 -16.23 -3.39 -3.48
C PHE A 138 -17.41 -4.16 -2.88
N ALA A 139 -18.55 -3.49 -2.67
CA ALA A 139 -19.75 -4.12 -2.16
C ALA A 139 -20.31 -5.17 -3.12
N LEU A 140 -20.42 -4.84 -4.42
CA LEU A 140 -20.85 -5.79 -5.45
C LEU A 140 -19.93 -7.02 -5.53
N ARG A 141 -18.61 -6.82 -5.41
CA ARG A 141 -17.66 -7.93 -5.35
C ARG A 141 -17.81 -8.78 -4.09
N ALA A 142 -18.07 -8.15 -2.95
CA ALA A 142 -18.33 -8.86 -1.70
C ALA A 142 -19.61 -9.69 -1.79
N GLN A 143 -20.70 -9.13 -2.34
CA GLN A 143 -21.95 -9.88 -2.57
C GLN A 143 -21.72 -11.10 -3.45
N ARG A 144 -21.02 -10.93 -4.58
CA ARG A 144 -20.72 -12.04 -5.50
C ARG A 144 -19.87 -13.11 -4.83
N LEU A 145 -18.81 -12.71 -4.12
CA LEU A 145 -17.98 -13.64 -3.35
C LEU A 145 -18.81 -14.42 -2.32
N MET A 146 -19.71 -13.77 -1.59
CA MET A 146 -20.59 -14.42 -0.63
C MET A 146 -21.62 -15.35 -1.29
N HIS A 147 -22.04 -15.04 -2.52
CA HIS A 147 -22.98 -15.87 -3.27
C HIS A 147 -22.32 -17.13 -3.84
N GLU A 148 -21.09 -17.03 -4.35
CA GLU A 148 -20.39 -18.12 -5.03
C GLU A 148 -19.54 -18.99 -4.10
N SER A 149 -19.32 -18.54 -2.87
CA SER A 149 -18.43 -19.21 -1.92
C SER A 149 -19.05 -19.32 -0.53
N GLY A 150 -18.37 -20.02 0.38
CA GLY A 150 -18.75 -20.08 1.80
C GLY A 150 -18.35 -18.84 2.62
N VAL A 151 -17.95 -17.74 1.97
CA VAL A 151 -17.63 -16.49 2.67
C VAL A 151 -18.91 -15.86 3.21
N THR A 152 -18.93 -15.52 4.50
CA THR A 152 -20.06 -14.89 5.16
C THR A 152 -19.73 -13.46 5.57
N LEU A 153 -20.75 -12.70 5.97
CA LEU A 153 -20.54 -11.36 6.50
C LEU A 153 -19.70 -11.37 7.80
N ASP A 154 -19.80 -12.43 8.62
CA ASP A 154 -18.96 -12.63 9.80
C ASP A 154 -17.48 -12.81 9.41
N HIS A 155 -17.19 -13.53 8.32
CA HIS A 155 -15.82 -13.64 7.80
C HIS A 155 -15.26 -12.27 7.42
N LEU A 156 -16.06 -11.41 6.76
CA LEU A 156 -15.65 -10.04 6.44
C LEU A 156 -15.41 -9.20 7.71
N ALA A 157 -16.28 -9.32 8.72
CA ALA A 157 -16.11 -8.62 10.00
C ALA A 157 -14.83 -9.05 10.74
N ARG A 158 -14.48 -10.34 10.72
CA ARG A 158 -13.23 -10.85 11.32
C ARG A 158 -11.97 -10.29 10.68
N VAL A 159 -11.99 -9.91 9.40
CA VAL A 159 -10.88 -9.21 8.75
C VAL A 159 -10.64 -7.86 9.43
N VAL A 160 -11.72 -7.12 9.75
CA VAL A 160 -11.63 -5.84 10.47
C VAL A 160 -11.08 -6.05 11.88
N VAL A 161 -11.57 -7.04 12.63
CA VAL A 161 -11.07 -7.38 13.97
C VAL A 161 -9.56 -7.64 13.95
N LYS A 162 -9.09 -8.47 13.00
CA LYS A 162 -7.66 -8.75 12.80
C LYS A 162 -6.87 -7.47 12.51
N ASN A 163 -7.36 -6.61 11.61
CA ASN A 163 -6.70 -5.37 11.25
C ASN A 163 -6.62 -4.39 12.43
N ARG A 164 -7.71 -4.26 13.21
CA ARG A 164 -7.77 -3.41 14.41
C ARG A 164 -6.81 -3.86 15.50
N ARG A 165 -6.74 -5.17 15.76
CA ARG A 165 -5.76 -5.76 16.68
C ARG A 165 -4.32 -5.42 16.28
N ASN A 166 -3.99 -5.51 14.99
CA ASN A 166 -2.67 -5.15 14.48
C ASN A 166 -2.36 -3.64 14.62
N GLY A 167 -3.38 -2.79 14.70
CA GLY A 167 -3.24 -1.34 14.87
C GLY A 167 -2.97 -0.88 16.30
N VAL A 168 -3.38 -1.64 17.33
CA VAL A 168 -3.31 -1.22 18.74
C VAL A 168 -1.91 -0.76 19.15
N GLY A 169 -0.92 -1.62 18.91
CA GLY A 169 0.48 -1.37 19.25
C GLY A 169 1.24 -0.50 18.24
N ASN A 170 0.62 -0.12 17.11
CA ASN A 170 1.31 0.61 16.06
C ASN A 170 1.16 2.13 16.27
N PRO A 171 2.24 2.86 16.62
CA PRO A 171 2.17 4.32 16.83
C PRO A 171 1.81 5.10 15.56
N ALA A 172 2.05 4.54 14.38
CA ALA A 172 1.71 5.16 13.11
C ALA A 172 0.25 4.94 12.67
N ALA A 173 -0.51 4.08 13.36
CA ALA A 173 -1.88 3.76 12.96
C ALA A 173 -2.88 4.82 13.44
N MET A 174 -3.80 5.23 12.56
CA MET A 174 -4.93 6.10 12.92
C MET A 174 -5.89 5.42 13.90
N LEU A 175 -6.10 4.11 13.74
CA LEU A 175 -7.11 3.33 14.42
C LEU A 175 -6.45 2.33 15.35
N ARG A 176 -6.35 2.69 16.63
CA ARG A 176 -5.57 1.96 17.65
C ARG A 176 -6.42 1.30 18.74
N ARG A 177 -7.70 1.07 18.45
CA ARG A 177 -8.67 0.46 19.36
C ARG A 177 -9.10 -0.90 18.84
N GLU A 178 -9.13 -1.90 19.71
CA GLU A 178 -9.75 -3.21 19.42
C GLU A 178 -11.27 -3.09 19.24
N VAL A 179 -11.81 -3.99 18.42
CA VAL A 179 -13.25 -4.10 18.19
C VAL A 179 -13.60 -5.58 18.09
N THR A 180 -14.84 -5.92 18.41
CA THR A 180 -15.40 -7.26 18.19
C THR A 180 -16.08 -7.35 16.83
N ALA A 181 -16.33 -8.58 16.36
CA ALA A 181 -17.13 -8.76 15.14
C ALA A 181 -18.54 -8.18 15.29
N ALA A 182 -19.13 -8.30 16.49
CA ALA A 182 -20.43 -7.72 16.80
C ALA A 182 -20.42 -6.18 16.65
N ASP A 183 -19.39 -5.49 17.12
CA ASP A 183 -19.27 -4.04 16.96
C ASP A 183 -19.17 -3.65 15.46
N VAL A 184 -18.41 -4.40 14.68
CA VAL A 184 -18.28 -4.18 13.22
C VAL A 184 -19.62 -4.38 12.52
N LEU A 185 -20.36 -5.43 12.88
CA LEU A 185 -21.68 -5.74 12.33
C LEU A 185 -22.77 -4.77 12.82
N ALA A 186 -22.59 -4.13 13.97
CA ALA A 186 -23.48 -3.08 14.46
C ALA A 186 -23.23 -1.73 13.76
N SER A 187 -22.10 -1.56 13.07
CA SER A 187 -21.80 -0.31 12.37
C SER A 187 -22.73 -0.07 11.17
N ARG A 188 -22.94 1.21 10.84
CA ARG A 188 -23.87 1.65 9.79
C ARG A 188 -23.58 0.97 8.46
N VAL A 189 -24.62 0.51 7.76
CA VAL A 189 -24.48 0.07 6.36
C VAL A 189 -24.11 1.28 5.51
N VAL A 190 -23.12 1.12 4.62
CA VAL A 190 -22.73 2.14 3.64
C VAL A 190 -23.16 1.71 2.25
N CYS A 191 -22.72 0.51 1.82
CA CYS A 191 -23.15 -0.13 0.59
C CYS A 191 -23.29 -1.62 0.88
N GLU A 192 -24.51 -2.16 0.92
CA GLU A 192 -24.77 -3.56 1.30
C GLU A 192 -23.83 -4.52 0.54
N PRO A 193 -23.04 -5.38 1.21
CA PRO A 193 -23.05 -5.73 2.63
C PRO A 193 -22.01 -4.98 3.47
N LEU A 194 -21.25 -4.07 2.85
CA LEU A 194 -20.18 -3.32 3.48
C LEU A 194 -20.72 -2.27 4.45
N ARG A 195 -20.28 -2.41 5.70
CA ARG A 195 -20.56 -1.48 6.78
C ARG A 195 -19.42 -0.50 6.97
N LEU A 196 -19.69 0.61 7.65
CA LEU A 196 -18.77 1.73 7.82
C LEU A 196 -17.39 1.30 8.31
N TRP A 197 -17.31 0.34 9.23
CA TRP A 197 -16.01 -0.12 9.77
C TRP A 197 -15.27 -1.10 8.86
N MET A 198 -15.90 -1.59 7.80
CA MET A 198 -15.27 -2.39 6.74
C MET A 198 -14.60 -1.53 5.67
N LEU A 199 -14.88 -0.21 5.65
CA LEU A 199 -14.25 0.73 4.72
C LEU A 199 -12.97 1.32 5.34
N CYS A 200 -11.99 1.65 4.50
CA CYS A 200 -10.85 2.44 4.95
C CYS A 200 -11.32 3.85 5.33
N SER A 201 -10.67 4.42 6.35
CA SER A 201 -10.90 5.82 6.72
C SER A 201 -9.95 6.69 5.89
N PRO A 202 -10.45 7.66 5.10
CA PRO A 202 -9.57 8.64 4.47
C PRO A 202 -8.70 9.28 5.56
N ASN A 203 -7.40 9.34 5.31
CA ASN A 203 -6.41 9.77 6.27
C ASN A 203 -5.45 10.77 5.67
N GLU A 204 -4.62 11.33 6.54
CA GLU A 204 -3.54 12.22 6.23
C GLU A 204 -2.26 11.58 6.74
N GLY A 205 -1.17 11.67 5.99
CA GLY A 205 0.10 11.08 6.41
C GLY A 205 1.14 11.06 5.31
N ALA A 206 2.31 10.55 5.66
CA ALA A 206 3.42 10.39 4.74
C ALA A 206 4.28 9.19 5.13
N ALA A 207 4.87 8.54 4.13
CA ALA A 207 5.90 7.54 4.33
C ALA A 207 7.02 7.75 3.30
N ALA A 208 8.25 7.43 3.68
CA ALA A 208 9.43 7.56 2.84
C ALA A 208 10.34 6.34 3.03
N VAL A 209 11.01 5.94 1.95
CA VAL A 209 12.05 4.93 1.96
C VAL A 209 13.24 5.42 1.13
N VAL A 210 14.44 5.09 1.58
CA VAL A 210 15.66 5.27 0.78
C VAL A 210 15.98 3.92 0.15
N LEU A 211 16.05 3.89 -1.17
CA LEU A 211 16.55 2.75 -1.92
C LEU A 211 18.00 3.01 -2.31
N ARG A 212 18.85 1.98 -2.25
CA ARG A 212 20.20 2.05 -2.81
C ARG A 212 20.63 0.73 -3.42
N ARG A 213 21.68 0.77 -4.24
CA ARG A 213 22.40 -0.42 -4.65
C ARG A 213 22.88 -1.15 -3.40
N SER A 214 22.61 -2.44 -3.32
CA SER A 214 23.02 -3.24 -2.18
C SER A 214 24.54 -3.30 -2.09
N VAL A 215 25.04 -3.02 -0.91
CA VAL A 215 26.46 -3.11 -0.57
C VAL A 215 26.69 -4.32 0.32
N ALA A 216 27.87 -4.93 0.23
CA ALA A 216 28.22 -6.01 1.13
C ALA A 216 28.19 -5.50 2.57
N SER A 217 27.37 -6.13 3.42
CA SER A 217 27.16 -5.76 4.81
C SER A 217 27.14 -7.02 5.66
N SER A 218 27.77 -6.97 6.83
CA SER A 218 27.66 -8.02 7.86
C SER A 218 26.30 -7.99 8.55
N GLU A 219 25.63 -6.84 8.56
CA GLU A 219 24.31 -6.66 9.14
C GLU A 219 23.20 -7.10 8.15
N PRO A 220 22.10 -7.68 8.64
CA PRO A 220 20.96 -8.03 7.79
C PRO A 220 20.38 -6.79 7.09
N THR A 221 20.29 -6.83 5.75
CA THR A 221 19.64 -5.77 4.96
C THR A 221 18.33 -6.26 4.35
N VAL A 222 17.36 -5.35 4.19
CA VAL A 222 16.09 -5.64 3.51
C VAL A 222 16.26 -5.39 2.01
N LYS A 223 16.11 -6.45 1.21
CA LYS A 223 16.29 -6.39 -0.25
C LYS A 223 14.96 -6.42 -0.98
N VAL A 224 14.84 -5.64 -2.06
CA VAL A 224 13.69 -5.65 -2.96
C VAL A 224 13.85 -6.82 -3.93
N ALA A 225 13.26 -7.97 -3.59
CA ALA A 225 13.29 -9.16 -4.45
C ALA A 225 12.52 -8.93 -5.76
N ALA A 226 11.30 -8.40 -5.68
CA ALA A 226 10.50 -7.99 -6.82
C ALA A 226 9.49 -6.91 -6.42
N ALA A 227 9.14 -6.05 -7.36
CA ALA A 227 8.02 -5.12 -7.25
C ALA A 227 7.43 -4.96 -8.66
N VAL A 228 6.13 -5.19 -8.83
CA VAL A 228 5.50 -5.29 -10.15
C VAL A 228 4.18 -4.54 -10.17
N LEU A 229 3.97 -3.78 -11.25
CA LEU A 229 2.71 -3.12 -11.56
C LEU A 229 2.08 -3.76 -12.79
N ARG A 230 0.77 -4.01 -12.77
CA ARG A 230 0.02 -4.56 -13.90
C ARG A 230 -1.30 -3.81 -14.08
N SER A 231 -1.60 -3.44 -15.32
CA SER A 231 -2.90 -2.92 -15.72
C SER A 231 -3.94 -4.04 -15.82
N HIS A 232 -5.22 -3.67 -15.78
CA HIS A 232 -6.31 -4.62 -15.99
C HIS A 232 -6.33 -5.10 -17.46
N LEU A 233 -6.85 -6.31 -17.68
CA LEU A 233 -7.19 -6.80 -19.01
C LEU A 233 -8.63 -6.40 -19.37
N PRO A 234 -8.96 -6.21 -20.66
CA PRO A 234 -10.34 -5.99 -21.11
C PRO A 234 -11.28 -7.06 -20.54
N GLY A 235 -12.50 -6.68 -20.15
CA GLY A 235 -13.48 -7.60 -19.53
C GLY A 235 -13.29 -7.84 -18.02
N ASN A 236 -12.18 -7.37 -17.45
CA ASN A 236 -12.02 -7.30 -15.99
C ASN A 236 -12.80 -6.12 -15.40
N VAL A 237 -13.18 -6.25 -14.13
CA VAL A 237 -13.88 -5.20 -13.39
C VAL A 237 -12.84 -4.13 -12.99
N LEU A 238 -13.17 -2.84 -13.18
CA LEU A 238 -12.30 -1.64 -13.09
C LEU A 238 -11.74 -1.11 -14.43
N SER A 239 -12.56 -1.05 -15.47
CA SER A 239 -12.31 -0.12 -16.59
C SER A 239 -13.37 0.99 -16.60
N GLU A 240 -13.08 2.11 -17.26
CA GLU A 240 -14.03 3.23 -17.45
C GLU A 240 -15.39 2.75 -18.02
N ALA A 241 -15.40 1.63 -18.74
CA ALA A 241 -16.58 1.04 -19.33
C ALA A 241 -17.45 0.24 -18.34
N THR A 242 -16.91 -0.20 -17.19
CA THR A 242 -17.52 -1.26 -16.35
C THR A 242 -17.57 -1.00 -14.83
N PRO A 243 -17.77 0.24 -14.31
CA PRO A 243 -17.67 0.49 -12.86
C PRO A 243 -18.68 -0.28 -12.00
N MET A 244 -19.84 -0.63 -12.57
CA MET A 244 -20.91 -1.37 -11.87
C MET A 244 -21.37 -2.64 -12.60
N SER A 245 -20.67 -3.07 -13.64
CA SER A 245 -20.99 -4.34 -14.30
C SER A 245 -20.25 -5.49 -13.61
N GLY A 246 -20.85 -6.68 -13.63
CA GLY A 246 -20.20 -7.90 -13.19
C GLY A 246 -19.01 -8.28 -14.08
N ARG A 247 -18.28 -9.33 -13.68
CA ARG A 247 -17.30 -9.97 -14.57
C ARG A 247 -18.02 -10.51 -15.80
N VAL A 248 -17.49 -10.18 -16.97
CA VAL A 248 -18.00 -10.72 -18.24
C VAL A 248 -17.48 -12.15 -18.45
N ASP A 249 -16.32 -12.47 -17.87
CA ASP A 249 -15.65 -13.77 -17.98
C ASP A 249 -14.78 -14.03 -16.73
N ASP A 250 -15.02 -15.14 -16.04
CA ASP A 250 -14.29 -15.55 -14.84
C ASP A 250 -12.89 -16.11 -15.13
N SER A 251 -12.61 -16.47 -16.38
CA SER A 251 -11.28 -16.91 -16.81
C SER A 251 -10.27 -15.75 -16.86
N ILE A 252 -10.74 -14.50 -16.88
CA ILE A 252 -9.89 -13.32 -16.95
C ILE A 252 -9.24 -13.05 -15.58
N PRO A 253 -7.90 -13.16 -15.47
CA PRO A 253 -7.21 -12.98 -14.20
C PRO A 253 -7.30 -11.53 -13.72
N ALA A 254 -7.52 -11.36 -12.40
CA ALA A 254 -7.47 -10.05 -11.75
C ALA A 254 -6.09 -9.38 -11.94
N PRO A 255 -6.01 -8.04 -12.04
CA PRO A 255 -4.71 -7.34 -12.09
C PRO A 255 -3.84 -7.69 -10.87
N THR A 256 -4.44 -7.92 -9.70
CA THR A 256 -3.74 -8.39 -8.49
C THR A 256 -3.13 -9.78 -8.69
N THR A 257 -3.82 -10.71 -9.36
CA THR A 257 -3.29 -12.04 -9.67
C THR A 257 -2.13 -11.93 -10.65
N LEU A 258 -2.28 -11.13 -11.72
CA LEU A 258 -1.22 -10.88 -12.69
C LEU A 258 0.03 -10.29 -12.03
N ALA A 259 -0.13 -9.28 -11.17
CA ALA A 259 0.98 -8.65 -10.47
C ALA A 259 1.67 -9.60 -9.49
N ALA A 260 0.89 -10.38 -8.72
CA ALA A 260 1.43 -11.35 -7.77
C ALA A 260 2.21 -12.47 -8.48
N THR A 261 1.65 -13.06 -9.53
CA THR A 261 2.32 -14.12 -10.31
C THR A 261 3.66 -13.62 -10.87
N SER A 262 3.66 -12.46 -11.52
CA SER A 262 4.91 -11.89 -12.06
C SER A 262 5.91 -11.51 -10.98
N ALA A 263 5.45 -11.05 -9.80
CA ALA A 263 6.35 -10.75 -8.69
C ALA A 263 7.01 -12.03 -8.13
N TYR A 264 6.25 -13.11 -7.99
CA TYR A 264 6.77 -14.42 -7.57
C TYR A 264 7.78 -14.97 -8.59
N GLU A 265 7.45 -14.96 -9.87
CA GLU A 265 8.33 -15.39 -10.95
C GLU A 265 9.63 -14.58 -10.99
N THR A 266 9.53 -13.25 -10.90
CA THR A 266 10.70 -12.36 -10.90
C THR A 266 11.58 -12.59 -9.67
N ALA A 267 10.97 -12.85 -8.51
CA ALA A 267 11.70 -13.12 -7.27
C ALA A 267 12.27 -14.54 -7.19
N GLY A 268 11.81 -15.47 -8.04
CA GLY A 268 12.10 -16.89 -7.91
C GLY A 268 11.53 -17.50 -6.62
N LEU A 269 10.38 -16.98 -6.15
CA LEU A 269 9.73 -17.38 -4.91
C LEU A 269 8.30 -17.88 -5.18
N GLY A 270 7.75 -18.65 -4.25
CA GLY A 270 6.35 -19.07 -4.26
C GLY A 270 5.53 -18.52 -3.08
N PRO A 271 4.20 -18.70 -3.09
CA PRO A 271 3.34 -18.27 -1.98
C PRO A 271 3.72 -18.87 -0.63
N SER A 272 4.33 -20.07 -0.62
CA SER A 272 4.82 -20.74 0.60
C SER A 272 6.00 -20.04 1.27
N ASP A 273 6.73 -19.20 0.52
CA ASP A 273 7.97 -18.57 0.99
C ASP A 273 7.71 -17.22 1.69
N SER A 274 6.47 -16.74 1.65
CA SER A 274 6.05 -15.40 2.08
C SER A 274 6.05 -15.17 3.61
N CYS A 275 6.39 -16.16 4.43
CA CYS A 275 6.30 -16.04 5.89
C CYS A 275 7.47 -16.72 6.64
N SER A 276 8.65 -16.12 6.60
CA SER A 276 9.69 -16.31 7.62
C SER A 276 10.03 -14.95 8.25
N ARG A 277 9.35 -14.59 9.34
CA ARG A 277 9.85 -13.54 10.23
C ARG A 277 11.08 -14.08 10.95
N THR A 278 12.28 -13.91 10.39
CA THR A 278 13.51 -14.06 11.16
C THR A 278 13.64 -12.84 12.08
N ARG A 279 13.25 -13.02 13.35
CA ARG A 279 13.58 -12.05 14.41
C ARG A 279 15.08 -12.19 14.73
N SER A 280 15.85 -11.12 14.56
CA SER A 280 17.00 -10.86 15.42
C SER A 280 16.60 -9.78 16.43
N SER A 281 16.67 -10.15 17.71
CA SER A 281 16.69 -9.32 18.93
C SER A 281 15.72 -8.11 19.07
N GLY A 282 14.71 -8.27 19.94
CA GLY A 282 14.02 -7.15 20.62
C GLY A 282 12.48 -7.14 20.50
N SER A 283 11.79 -7.82 21.43
CA SER A 283 10.41 -7.56 21.93
C SER A 283 9.39 -6.85 20.99
N VAL A 284 8.39 -7.53 20.42
CA VAL A 284 6.97 -7.60 20.90
C VAL A 284 6.33 -8.93 20.46
N PRO A 285 5.49 -9.65 21.23
CA PRO A 285 4.95 -10.97 20.84
C PRO A 285 3.71 -10.89 19.93
N GLY A 286 3.51 -11.89 19.08
CA GLY A 286 2.20 -12.17 18.48
C GLY A 286 2.22 -12.65 17.02
N VAL A 287 2.10 -13.97 16.86
CA VAL A 287 1.33 -14.75 15.86
C VAL A 287 2.10 -16.05 15.65
N THR A 288 1.81 -17.04 16.48
CA THR A 288 2.16 -18.43 16.26
C THR A 288 1.02 -19.03 15.43
N GLN A 289 1.27 -19.42 14.18
CA GLN A 289 0.31 -20.24 13.45
C GLN A 289 0.27 -21.62 14.10
N ALA A 290 -0.90 -22.00 14.60
CA ALA A 290 -1.16 -23.36 15.04
C ALA A 290 -1.06 -24.32 13.84
N ARG A 291 -0.12 -25.26 13.89
CA ARG A 291 -0.06 -26.40 12.96
C ARG A 291 -1.26 -27.31 13.24
N PRO A 292 -2.00 -27.80 12.23
CA PRO A 292 -2.97 -28.85 12.43
C PRO A 292 -2.24 -30.16 12.77
N SER A 293 -2.60 -30.76 13.90
CA SER A 293 -2.13 -32.08 14.33
C SER A 293 -2.64 -33.15 13.37
N ARG A 294 -1.71 -33.80 12.63
CA ARG A 294 -1.99 -35.05 11.92
C ARG A 294 -2.12 -36.18 12.95
N THR A 295 -3.35 -36.52 13.35
CA THR A 295 -3.62 -37.83 13.97
C THR A 295 -3.80 -38.85 12.86
N GLY A 296 -2.83 -39.76 12.75
CA GLY A 296 -2.90 -40.90 11.84
C GLY A 296 -3.98 -41.88 12.28
N ARG A 297 -4.82 -42.32 11.35
CA ARG A 297 -5.57 -43.57 11.46
C ARG A 297 -4.63 -44.72 11.12
N ARG A 298 -4.37 -45.58 12.10
CA ARG A 298 -4.02 -46.98 11.89
C ARG A 298 -5.25 -47.81 12.24
N ARG A 299 -5.52 -48.78 11.36
CA ARG A 299 -6.63 -49.74 11.32
C ARG A 299 -7.91 -49.19 10.70
#